data_AF-A0A530QJM5-F1
#
_entry.id   AF-A0A530QJM5-F1
#
_cell.length_a   1.000
_cell.length_b   1.000
_cell.length_c   1.000
_cell.angle_alpha   90.00
_cell.angle_beta   90.00
_cell.angle_gamma   90.00
#
_symmetry.space_group_name_H-M   'P 1'
#
loop_
_entity.id
_entity.type
_entity.pdbx_description
1 polymer ?
#
loop_
_entity_poly.entity_id
_entity_poly.type
_entity_poly.pdbx_seq_one_letter_code
_entity_poly.pdbx_strand_id
1 'polypeptide(L)' 'MARITLRQLLDHAAEHGYGVPAFNMNNMEQGLAIMEAAEETKSPVILQASRGARAYANDVVLA' A
#
# COMPACT_ATOMS: atom_id res chain seq x y z
N MET A 1 8.32 -1.34 9.70
CA MET A 1 7.74 -2.65 9.31
C MET A 1 8.48 -3.18 8.09
N ALA A 2 8.58 -4.49 7.93
CA ALA A 2 9.17 -5.07 6.73
C ALA A 2 8.16 -5.06 5.57
N ARG A 3 8.63 -4.78 4.35
CA ARG A 3 7.84 -4.94 3.13
C ARG A 3 7.73 -6.43 2.80
N ILE A 4 6.55 -6.88 2.40
CA ILE A 4 6.32 -8.24 1.89
C ILE A 4 6.11 -8.21 0.37
N THR A 5 6.19 -9.38 -0.26
CA THR A 5 5.90 -9.47 -1.69
C THR A 5 4.39 -9.42 -1.94
N LEU A 6 4.00 -8.88 -3.11
CA LEU A 6 2.60 -8.88 -3.53
C LEU A 6 2.05 -10.31 -3.64
N ARG A 7 2.87 -11.25 -4.13
CA ARG A 7 2.47 -12.66 -4.29
C ARG A 7 2.09 -13.29 -2.96
N GLN A 8 2.93 -13.13 -1.94
CA GLN A 8 2.66 -13.64 -0.58
C GLN A 8 1.33 -13.10 -0.03
N LEU A 9 1.07 -11.81 -0.21
CA LEU A 9 -0.15 -11.18 0.28
C LEU A 9 -1.40 -11.68 -0.47
N LEU A 10 -1.35 -11.73 -1.79
CA LEU A 10 -2.50 -12.15 -2.60
C LEU A 10 -2.79 -13.65 -2.49
N ASP A 11 -1.76 -14.49 -2.34
CA ASP A 11 -1.94 -15.92 -2.07
C ASP A 11 -2.70 -16.12 -0.74
N HIS A 12 -2.26 -15.43 0.33
CA HIS A 12 -2.96 -15.48 1.61
C HIS A 12 -4.41 -14.97 1.49
N ALA A 13 -4.64 -13.88 0.76
CA ALA A 13 -5.97 -13.31 0.56
C ALA A 13 -6.90 -14.30 -0.17
N ALA A 14 -6.39 -14.99 -1.19
CA ALA A 14 -7.11 -16.03 -1.92
C ALA A 14 -7.43 -17.25 -1.04
N GLU A 15 -6.48 -17.71 -0.23
CA GLU A 15 -6.68 -18.85 0.68
C GLU A 15 -7.75 -18.58 1.77
N HIS A 16 -7.87 -17.33 2.21
CA HIS A 16 -8.76 -16.93 3.31
C HIS A 16 -10.01 -16.18 2.85
N GLY A 17 -10.22 -16.02 1.54
CA GLY A 17 -11.45 -15.47 0.98
C GLY A 17 -11.68 -13.98 1.24
N TYR A 18 -10.63 -13.16 1.28
CA TYR A 18 -10.76 -11.71 1.46
C TYR A 18 -10.08 -10.91 0.35
N GLY A 19 -10.50 -9.64 0.20
CA GLY A 19 -9.88 -8.68 -0.71
C GLY A 19 -8.88 -7.79 0.00
N VAL A 20 -7.83 -7.38 -0.69
CA VAL A 20 -6.84 -6.42 -0.19
C VAL A 20 -6.94 -5.13 -1.00
N PRO A 21 -7.16 -3.97 -0.37
CA PRO A 21 -7.20 -2.72 -1.09
C PRO A 21 -5.81 -2.30 -1.57
N ALA A 22 -5.76 -1.75 -2.78
CA ALA A 22 -4.56 -1.17 -3.35
C ALA A 22 -4.78 0.34 -3.57
N PHE A 23 -4.10 1.13 -2.75
CA PHE A 23 -4.27 2.58 -2.72
C PHE A 23 -3.13 3.26 -3.46
N ASN A 24 -3.49 4.20 -4.33
CA ASN A 24 -2.51 5.10 -4.94
C ASN A 24 -2.13 6.21 -3.95
N MET A 25 -0.86 6.58 -3.91
CA MET A 25 -0.36 7.72 -3.14
C MET A 25 0.56 8.61 -3.99
N ASN A 26 0.48 9.91 -3.72
CA ASN A 26 1.20 10.96 -4.41
C ASN A 26 1.94 11.90 -3.45
N ASN A 27 1.62 11.87 -2.15
CA ASN A 27 2.26 12.69 -1.11
C ASN A 27 2.26 11.97 0.26
N MET A 28 2.82 12.65 1.27
CA MET A 28 3.00 12.10 2.61
C MET A 28 1.68 11.93 3.34
N GLU A 29 0.78 12.90 3.24
CA GLU A 29 -0.51 12.90 3.94
C GLU A 29 -1.37 11.72 3.52
N GLN A 30 -1.37 11.38 2.24
CA GLN A 30 -2.07 10.19 1.74
C GLN A 30 -1.45 8.90 2.29
N GLY A 31 -0.12 8.80 2.29
CA GLY A 31 0.59 7.65 2.86
C GLY A 31 0.26 7.47 4.35
N LEU A 32 0.29 8.55 5.13
CA LEU A 32 -0.05 8.52 6.55
C LEU A 32 -1.50 8.07 6.79
N ALA A 33 -2.46 8.66 6.07
CA ALA A 33 -3.87 8.32 6.22
C ALA A 33 -4.15 6.84 5.88
N ILE A 34 -3.53 6.31 4.83
CA ILE A 34 -3.67 4.90 4.46
C ILE A 34 -3.08 3.98 5.54
N MET A 35 -1.91 4.34 6.08
CA MET A 35 -1.25 3.54 7.11
C MET A 35 -1.98 3.59 8.45
N GLU A 36 -2.53 4.74 8.84
CA GLU A 36 -3.37 4.90 10.03
C GLU A 36 -4.62 4.02 9.94
N ALA A 37 -5.34 4.07 8.81
CA ALA A 37 -6.51 3.22 8.59
C ALA A 37 -6.17 1.71 8.57
N ALA A 38 -5.02 1.34 8.00
CA ALA A 38 -4.56 -0.06 7.99
C ALA A 38 -4.22 -0.55 9.41
N GLU A 39 -3.60 0.29 10.23
CA GLU A 39 -3.28 0.00 11.63
C GLU A 39 -4.57 -0.15 12.48
N GLU A 40 -5.51 0.80 12.37
CA GLU A 40 -6.78 0.77 13.11
C GLU A 40 -7.60 -0.48 12.81
N THR A 41 -7.62 -0.90 11.55
CA THR A 41 -8.37 -2.08 11.08
C THR A 41 -7.57 -3.38 11.14
N LYS A 42 -6.29 -3.32 11.56
CA LYS A 42 -5.35 -4.46 11.55
C LYS A 42 -5.32 -5.19 10.20
N SER A 43 -5.41 -4.43 9.11
CA SER A 43 -5.52 -4.97 7.75
C SER A 43 -4.21 -4.84 6.99
N PRO A 44 -3.86 -5.80 6.11
CA PRO A 44 -2.78 -5.60 5.17
C PRO A 44 -3.18 -4.57 4.11
N VAL A 45 -2.19 -3.84 3.57
CA VAL A 45 -2.42 -2.79 2.57
C VAL A 45 -1.38 -2.83 1.46
N ILE A 46 -1.80 -2.49 0.24
CA ILE A 46 -0.90 -2.30 -0.90
C ILE A 46 -0.82 -0.79 -1.18
N LEU A 47 0.37 -0.21 -1.00
CA LEU A 47 0.68 1.15 -1.44
C LEU A 47 1.24 1.14 -2.86
N GLN A 48 0.68 1.99 -3.72
CA GLN A 48 1.04 2.09 -5.13
C GLN A 48 1.42 3.51 -5.50
N ALA A 49 2.49 3.66 -6.30
CA ALA A 49 2.82 4.93 -6.93
C ALA A 49 2.78 4.74 -8.44
N SER A 50 1.93 5.53 -9.10
CA SER A 50 1.86 5.59 -10.56
C SER A 50 3.12 6.24 -11.16
N ARG A 51 3.29 6.15 -12.47
CA ARG A 51 4.34 6.91 -13.18
C ARG A 51 4.22 8.42 -12.93
N GLY A 52 2.99 8.95 -12.87
CA GLY A 52 2.74 10.36 -12.59
C GLY A 52 3.08 10.75 -11.15
N ALA A 53 2.78 9.88 -10.18
CA ALA A 53 3.15 10.09 -8.78
C ALA A 53 4.68 10.15 -8.62
N ARG A 54 5.41 9.26 -9.30
CA ARG A 54 6.89 9.30 -9.34
C ARG A 54 7.43 10.54 -10.05
N ALA A 55 6.77 11.02 -11.11
CA ALA A 55 7.19 12.27 -11.75
C ALA A 55 6.99 13.51 -10.84
N TYR A 56 5.95 13.48 -10.01
CA TYR A 56 5.63 14.58 -9.09
C TYR A 56 6.49 14.58 -7.81
N ALA A 57 6.61 13.42 -7.18
CA ALA A 57 7.26 13.27 -5.87
C ALA A 57 8.64 12.57 -5.97
N ASN A 58 9.17 12.33 -7.17
CA ASN A 58 10.35 11.49 -7.40
C ASN A 58 10.20 10.09 -6.77
N ASP A 59 11.31 9.38 -6.63
CA ASP A 59 11.31 8.06 -5.99
C ASP A 59 11.22 8.13 -4.47
N VAL A 60 11.17 9.33 -3.84
CA VAL A 60 10.97 9.46 -2.38
C VAL A 60 9.59 8.97 -1.94
N VAL A 61 8.61 8.96 -2.85
CA VAL A 61 7.28 8.36 -2.61
C VAL A 61 7.34 6.83 -2.47
N LEU A 62 8.45 6.20 -2.84
CA LEU A 62 8.67 4.74 -2.74
C LEU A 62 9.62 4.35 -1.59
N ALA A 63 10.17 5.34 -0.88
CA ALA A 63 11.20 5.16 0.15
C ALA A 63 10.62 4.75 1.50
#